data_AF-A0A0Q5VGA7-F1
#
_entry.id   AF-A0A0Q5VGA7-F1
#
_cell.length_a   1.000
_cell.length_b   1.000
_cell.length_c   1.000
_cell.angle_alpha   90.00
_cell.angle_beta   90.00
_cell.angle_gamma   90.00
#
_symmetry.space_group_name_H-M   'P 1'
#
loop_
_entity.id
_entity.type
_entity.pdbx_description
1 polymer ?
#
loop_
_entity_poly.entity_id
_entity_poly.type
_entity_poly.pdbx_seq_one_letter_code
_entity_poly.pdbx_strand_id
1 'polypeptide(L)'
;MDEHTPDLPRPLVVSSDDQLVDELLRLLAAAGTTPELTHGSGALRRAHRGAPLVVLGADVLTSPAVRALPRRPGVVVATRTELSGEGFEAAFGVGAERVVVLPRDEGWLVERAASAVRDPVEPGALVVVGGCCGGAGASTLATALALTLGGTRAPLLVDADGTGGGLDLLLGAEWVSGLRWPDLAGLRGRVAGEQVVAALPEAHRVRVLAPSRDAPSPVVPEVLAAVVAAARADGHPVVVDLPTRAEPQLAEAVLPEADVAVLVVPSRVRALAVAGSLVSGPAWGRALVVTRAVPGGVPSAEVGSVLGRPVVAELGHDRSAVARGERGEPPLTGARAPLGQVSRQLLARLRARETARA
;
A
#
# COMPACT_ATOMS: atom_id res chain seq x y z
N MET A 1 19.76 3.03 -39.87
CA MET A 1 19.36 1.86 -39.07
C MET A 1 18.67 2.47 -37.88
N ASP A 2 17.40 2.80 -38.08
CA ASP A 2 16.64 3.61 -37.15
C ASP A 2 16.28 2.75 -35.95
N GLU A 3 16.83 3.10 -34.79
CA GLU A 3 16.41 2.57 -33.50
C GLU A 3 14.93 2.91 -33.32
N HIS A 4 14.07 1.93 -33.55
CA HIS A 4 12.66 2.00 -33.22
C HIS A 4 12.55 1.95 -31.69
N THR A 5 12.77 3.10 -31.03
CA THR A 5 12.39 3.28 -29.63
C THR A 5 10.88 3.02 -29.56
N PRO A 6 10.40 2.04 -28.79
CA PRO A 6 8.97 1.80 -28.67
C PRO A 6 8.30 3.11 -28.23
N ASP A 7 7.22 3.50 -28.91
CA ASP A 7 6.52 4.75 -28.65
C ASP A 7 5.87 4.66 -27.27
N LEU A 8 6.56 5.17 -26.25
CA LEU A 8 6.07 5.18 -24.88
C LEU A 8 4.77 5.99 -24.83
N PRO A 9 3.71 5.49 -24.17
CA PRO A 9 2.41 6.16 -24.14
C PRO A 9 2.55 7.57 -23.54
N ARG A 10 2.16 8.59 -24.30
CA ARG A 10 2.32 10.01 -23.96
C ARG A 10 1.00 10.63 -23.48
N PRO A 11 1.00 11.55 -22.50
CA PRO A 11 -0.18 12.30 -22.14
C PRO A 11 -0.74 13.04 -23.37
N LEU A 12 -2.06 13.08 -23.52
CA LEU A 12 -2.73 13.79 -24.61
C LEU A 12 -3.23 15.15 -24.10
N VAL A 13 -2.95 16.22 -24.83
CA VAL A 13 -3.50 17.56 -24.58
C VAL A 13 -4.39 17.97 -25.75
N VAL A 14 -5.60 18.43 -25.44
CA VAL A 14 -6.59 18.90 -26.41
C VAL A 14 -7.13 20.26 -25.96
N SER A 15 -6.71 21.33 -26.62
CA SER A 15 -7.27 22.68 -26.42
C SER A 15 -7.01 23.51 -27.68
N SER A 16 -7.82 24.55 -27.87
CA SER A 16 -7.66 25.60 -28.87
C SER A 16 -7.19 26.92 -28.25
N ASP A 17 -7.03 26.98 -26.93
CA ASP A 17 -6.47 28.12 -26.20
C ASP A 17 -4.94 27.95 -26.09
N ASP A 18 -4.21 28.70 -26.93
CA ASP A 18 -2.74 28.65 -26.98
C ASP A 18 -2.09 28.99 -25.62
N GLN A 19 -2.68 29.89 -24.83
CA GLN A 19 -2.13 30.24 -23.51
C GLN A 19 -2.28 29.09 -22.51
N LEU A 20 -3.42 28.38 -22.56
CA LEU A 20 -3.63 27.19 -21.76
C LEU A 20 -2.70 26.06 -22.23
N VAL A 21 -2.54 25.88 -23.55
CA VAL A 21 -1.64 24.87 -24.12
C VAL A 21 -0.21 25.10 -23.64
N ASP A 22 0.35 26.30 -23.77
CA ASP A 22 1.71 26.62 -23.33
C ASP A 22 1.92 26.31 -21.83
N GLU A 23 0.92 26.65 -21.00
CA GLU A 23 0.95 26.38 -19.57
C GLU A 23 0.90 24.87 -19.27
N LEU A 24 0.03 24.11 -19.95
CA LEU A 24 -0.05 22.66 -19.83
C LEU A 24 1.22 21.97 -20.29
N LEU A 25 1.82 22.39 -21.40
CA LEU A 25 3.10 21.87 -21.88
C LEU A 25 4.21 22.06 -20.85
N ARG A 26 4.30 23.25 -20.25
CA ARG A 26 5.27 23.55 -19.19
C ARG A 26 5.09 22.64 -17.98
N LEU A 27 3.86 22.44 -17.52
CA LEU A 27 3.56 21.59 -16.35
C LEU A 27 3.82 20.11 -16.64
N LEU A 28 3.42 19.62 -17.82
CA LEU A 28 3.65 18.23 -18.22
C LEU A 28 5.14 17.95 -18.43
N ALA A 29 5.92 18.92 -18.92
CA ALA A 29 7.38 18.82 -18.98
C ALA A 29 8.01 18.78 -17.58
N ALA A 30 7.51 19.58 -16.62
CA ALA A 30 7.95 19.52 -15.22
C ALA A 30 7.67 18.16 -14.56
N ALA A 31 6.63 17.45 -15.02
CA ALA A 31 6.32 16.08 -14.64
C ALA A 31 7.19 15.02 -15.34
N GLY A 32 8.16 15.41 -16.17
CA GLY A 32 9.03 14.51 -16.93
C GLY A 32 8.34 13.88 -18.15
N THR A 33 7.25 14.46 -18.63
CA THR A 33 6.45 13.91 -19.74
C THR A 33 6.55 14.79 -20.98
N THR A 34 6.39 14.19 -22.17
CA THR A 34 6.26 14.93 -23.42
C THR A 34 4.87 14.67 -23.99
N PRO A 35 3.91 15.61 -23.88
CA PRO A 35 2.55 15.35 -24.32
C PRO A 35 2.41 15.32 -25.85
N GLU A 36 1.45 14.54 -26.32
CA GLU A 36 0.92 14.64 -27.68
C GLU A 36 -0.14 15.75 -27.71
N LEU A 37 0.04 16.75 -28.57
CA LEU A 37 -0.97 17.77 -28.83
C LEU A 37 -1.83 17.36 -30.01
N THR A 38 -3.15 17.45 -29.86
CA THR A 38 -4.05 17.27 -30.99
C THR A 38 -5.13 18.35 -31.00
N HIS A 39 -5.37 18.91 -32.19
CA HIS A 39 -6.38 19.93 -32.44
C HIS A 39 -7.52 19.41 -33.34
N GLY A 40 -7.55 18.10 -33.68
CA GLY A 40 -8.39 17.56 -34.76
C GLY A 40 -9.02 16.18 -34.51
N SER A 41 -10.15 15.92 -35.16
CA SER A 41 -11.09 14.83 -34.86
C SER A 41 -10.64 13.40 -35.24
N GLY A 42 -9.78 13.24 -36.25
CA GLY A 42 -9.40 11.92 -36.78
C GLY A 42 -8.35 11.16 -35.96
N ALA A 43 -7.30 11.84 -35.50
CA ALA A 43 -6.24 11.27 -34.65
C ALA A 43 -6.66 11.19 -33.17
N LEU A 44 -7.58 12.07 -32.75
CA LEU A 44 -8.02 12.24 -31.37
C LEU A 44 -8.52 10.95 -30.72
N ARG A 45 -9.34 10.13 -31.39
CA ARG A 45 -9.83 8.87 -30.80
C ARG A 45 -8.72 7.85 -30.52
N ARG A 46 -7.70 7.80 -31.39
CA ARG A 46 -6.58 6.86 -31.24
C ARG A 46 -5.68 7.32 -30.10
N ALA A 47 -5.26 8.58 -30.13
CA ALA A 47 -4.46 9.20 -29.07
C ALA A 47 -5.17 9.08 -27.72
N HIS A 48 -6.48 9.36 -27.68
CA HIS A 48 -7.29 9.23 -26.46
C HIS A 48 -7.31 7.81 -25.90
N ARG A 49 -7.24 6.76 -26.73
CA ARG A 49 -7.23 5.37 -26.25
C ARG A 49 -5.87 4.97 -25.68
N GLY A 50 -4.79 5.42 -26.30
CA GLY A 50 -3.42 5.06 -25.92
C GLY A 50 -2.79 5.94 -24.84
N ALA A 51 -3.28 7.17 -24.66
CA ALA A 51 -2.69 8.11 -23.71
C ALA A 51 -2.86 7.63 -22.26
N PRO A 52 -1.85 7.76 -21.38
CA PRO A 52 -1.98 7.41 -19.98
C PRO A 52 -2.72 8.49 -19.16
N LEU A 53 -2.76 9.72 -19.68
CA LEU A 53 -3.52 10.86 -19.16
C LEU A 53 -4.06 11.67 -20.35
N VAL A 54 -5.29 12.16 -20.25
CA VAL A 54 -5.91 13.06 -21.23
C VAL A 54 -6.26 14.37 -20.51
N VAL A 55 -5.71 15.48 -20.99
CA VAL A 55 -6.02 16.82 -20.49
C VAL A 55 -6.79 17.58 -21.58
N LEU A 56 -8.05 17.91 -21.26
CA LEU A 56 -8.95 18.66 -22.13
C LEU A 56 -9.03 20.11 -21.63
N GLY A 57 -8.82 21.08 -22.50
CA GLY A 57 -9.16 22.46 -22.20
C GLY A 57 -10.67 22.63 -22.07
N ALA A 58 -11.10 23.50 -21.16
CA ALA A 58 -12.52 23.82 -21.00
C ALA A 58 -13.16 24.37 -22.28
N ASP A 59 -12.36 25.01 -23.13
CA ASP A 59 -12.74 25.59 -24.41
C ASP A 59 -13.22 24.54 -25.44
N VAL A 60 -12.76 23.29 -25.34
CA VAL A 60 -13.12 22.21 -26.28
C VAL A 60 -14.23 21.29 -25.80
N LEU A 61 -14.77 21.47 -24.60
CA LEU A 61 -15.76 20.56 -24.00
C LEU A 61 -17.07 20.46 -24.79
N THR A 62 -17.46 21.53 -25.49
CA THR A 62 -18.67 21.57 -26.32
C THR A 62 -18.45 20.99 -27.72
N SER A 63 -17.19 20.71 -28.10
CA SER A 63 -16.83 20.17 -29.41
C SER A 63 -17.44 18.77 -29.62
N PRO A 64 -18.12 18.52 -30.76
CA PRO A 64 -18.67 17.19 -31.06
C PRO A 64 -17.63 16.08 -31.04
N ALA A 65 -16.38 16.38 -31.42
CA ALA A 65 -15.29 15.40 -31.43
C ALA A 65 -14.92 14.95 -30.02
N VAL A 66 -14.86 15.89 -29.07
CA VAL A 66 -14.55 15.64 -27.65
C VAL A 66 -15.72 14.93 -26.96
N ARG A 67 -16.96 15.38 -27.20
CA ARG A 67 -18.16 14.75 -26.63
C ARG A 67 -18.37 13.31 -27.10
N ALA A 68 -17.84 12.95 -28.26
CA ALA A 68 -17.95 11.60 -28.81
C ALA A 68 -16.85 10.64 -28.32
N LEU A 69 -15.90 11.11 -27.50
CA LEU A 69 -14.88 10.27 -26.88
C LEU A 69 -15.49 9.31 -25.86
N PRO A 70 -15.02 8.05 -25.78
CA PRO A 70 -15.48 7.12 -24.75
C PRO A 70 -14.98 7.57 -23.38
N ARG A 71 -15.80 7.41 -22.34
CA ARG A 71 -15.37 7.68 -20.96
C ARG A 71 -14.28 6.69 -20.52
N ARG A 72 -13.31 7.19 -19.75
CA ARG A 72 -12.21 6.38 -19.18
C ARG A 72 -11.62 7.05 -17.93
N PRO A 73 -10.91 6.30 -17.07
CA PRO A 73 -10.05 6.89 -16.05
C PRO A 73 -8.94 7.75 -16.68
N GLY A 74 -8.51 8.79 -15.94
CA GLY A 74 -7.41 9.67 -16.37
C GLY A 74 -7.81 10.72 -17.40
N VAL A 75 -9.05 11.19 -17.39
CA VAL A 75 -9.48 12.41 -18.11
C VAL A 75 -9.51 13.57 -17.12
N VAL A 76 -8.82 14.66 -17.43
CA VAL A 76 -8.77 15.89 -16.62
C VAL A 76 -9.21 17.05 -17.49
N VAL A 77 -9.98 17.97 -16.93
CA VAL A 77 -10.35 19.23 -17.60
C VAL A 77 -9.52 20.35 -17.01
N ALA A 78 -8.82 21.12 -17.84
CA ALA A 78 -8.03 22.27 -17.42
C ALA A 78 -8.67 23.58 -17.89
N THR A 79 -8.57 24.60 -17.05
CA THR A 79 -9.08 25.94 -17.33
C THR A 79 -8.23 26.99 -16.60
N ARG A 80 -8.21 28.22 -17.12
CA ARG A 80 -7.56 29.37 -16.49
C ARG A 80 -8.50 30.14 -15.55
N THR A 81 -9.81 29.87 -15.61
CA THR A 81 -10.85 30.52 -14.82
C THR A 81 -11.84 29.50 -14.26
N GLU A 82 -12.59 29.86 -13.22
CA GLU A 82 -13.68 29.03 -12.71
C GLU A 82 -14.69 28.67 -13.81
N LEU A 83 -15.14 27.42 -13.82
CA LEU A 83 -16.19 26.98 -14.74
C LEU A 83 -17.56 27.46 -14.26
N SER A 84 -18.43 27.79 -15.21
CA SER A 84 -19.86 27.92 -14.96
C SER A 84 -20.50 26.55 -14.66
N GLY A 85 -21.75 26.55 -14.17
CA GLY A 85 -22.50 25.30 -13.97
C GLY A 85 -22.59 24.44 -15.24
N GLU A 86 -22.83 25.06 -16.40
CA GLU A 86 -22.82 24.39 -17.71
C GLU A 86 -21.45 23.78 -18.05
N GLY A 87 -20.36 24.48 -17.71
CA GLY A 87 -18.99 23.97 -17.88
C GLY A 87 -18.72 22.74 -17.02
N PHE A 88 -19.20 22.74 -15.77
CA PHE A 88 -19.11 21.56 -14.89
C PHE A 88 -19.92 20.37 -15.41
N GLU A 89 -21.14 20.60 -15.93
CA GLU A 89 -21.93 19.54 -16.56
C GLU A 89 -21.24 18.95 -17.80
N ALA A 90 -20.62 19.79 -18.62
CA ALA A 90 -19.86 19.36 -19.79
C ALA A 90 -18.62 18.52 -19.39
N ALA A 91 -17.90 18.93 -18.35
CA ALA A 91 -16.77 18.16 -17.80
C ALA A 91 -17.20 16.79 -17.26
N PHE A 92 -18.35 16.72 -16.57
CA PHE A 92 -18.93 15.45 -16.14
C PHE A 92 -19.37 14.59 -17.34
N GLY A 93 -19.92 15.23 -18.38
CA GLY A 93 -20.33 14.60 -19.63
C GLY A 93 -19.23 13.75 -20.26
N VAL A 94 -18.00 14.28 -20.30
CA VAL A 94 -16.80 13.61 -20.86
C VAL A 94 -16.15 12.61 -19.89
N GLY A 95 -16.67 12.49 -18.66
CA GLY A 95 -16.14 11.59 -17.64
C GLY A 95 -14.86 12.08 -16.98
N ALA A 96 -14.71 13.40 -16.80
CA ALA A 96 -13.55 13.97 -16.14
C ALA A 96 -13.43 13.47 -14.69
N GLU A 97 -12.22 13.00 -14.32
CA GLU A 97 -11.83 12.69 -12.94
C GLU A 97 -11.81 13.98 -12.10
N ARG A 98 -11.37 15.09 -12.70
CA ARG A 98 -11.23 16.39 -12.03
C ARG A 98 -11.22 17.54 -13.02
N VAL A 99 -11.71 18.70 -12.57
CA VAL A 99 -11.47 20.02 -13.19
C VAL A 99 -10.35 20.72 -12.43
N VAL A 100 -9.30 21.16 -13.12
CA VAL A 100 -8.16 21.90 -12.56
C VAL A 100 -8.19 23.35 -13.03
N VAL A 101 -8.07 24.28 -12.08
CA VAL A 101 -8.04 25.72 -12.36
C VAL A 101 -6.61 26.20 -12.20
N LEU A 102 -5.97 26.65 -13.28
CA LEU A 102 -4.58 27.11 -13.27
C LEU A 102 -4.50 28.61 -12.95
N PRO A 103 -3.51 29.05 -12.12
CA PRO A 103 -2.38 28.27 -11.60
C PRO A 103 -2.66 27.54 -10.26
N ARG A 104 -3.89 27.60 -9.72
CA ARG A 104 -4.21 27.09 -8.37
C ARG A 104 -3.93 25.59 -8.21
N ASP A 105 -4.24 24.79 -9.23
CA ASP A 105 -4.13 23.33 -9.20
C ASP A 105 -2.86 22.80 -9.94
N GLU A 106 -1.85 23.64 -10.23
CA GLU A 106 -0.63 23.25 -10.96
C GLU A 106 0.04 22.01 -10.35
N GLY A 107 0.26 22.02 -9.03
CA GLY A 107 0.93 20.92 -8.32
C GLY A 107 0.21 19.58 -8.46
N TRP A 108 -1.13 19.59 -8.40
CA TRP A 108 -1.93 18.38 -8.58
C TRP A 108 -1.79 17.84 -10.01
N LEU A 109 -1.80 18.71 -11.02
CA LEU A 109 -1.68 18.29 -12.42
C LEU A 109 -0.30 17.69 -12.70
N VAL A 110 0.77 18.30 -12.19
CA VAL A 110 2.15 17.79 -12.32
C VAL A 110 2.26 16.40 -11.69
N GLU A 111 1.76 16.22 -10.47
CA GLU A 111 1.79 14.93 -9.77
C GLU A 111 0.97 13.86 -10.50
N ARG A 112 -0.23 14.21 -10.97
CA ARG A 112 -1.11 13.31 -11.71
C ARG A 112 -0.51 12.88 -13.05
N ALA A 113 0.19 13.78 -13.74
CA ALA A 113 0.91 13.51 -14.98
C ALA A 113 2.12 12.62 -14.77
N ALA A 114 2.94 12.89 -13.75
CA ALA A 114 4.05 12.04 -13.36
C ALA A 114 3.55 10.61 -13.07
N SER A 115 2.42 10.49 -12.37
CA SER A 115 1.81 9.18 -12.09
C SER A 115 1.26 8.45 -13.31
N ALA A 116 0.84 9.17 -14.35
CA ALA A 116 0.27 8.55 -15.54
C ALA A 116 1.33 7.82 -16.37
N VAL A 117 2.52 8.41 -16.50
CA VAL A 117 3.59 7.87 -17.34
C VAL A 117 4.50 6.88 -16.61
N ARG A 118 4.33 6.71 -15.29
CA ARG A 118 5.02 5.64 -14.56
C ARG A 118 4.58 4.30 -15.15
N ASP A 119 5.54 3.43 -15.42
CA ASP A 119 5.25 2.04 -15.77
C ASP A 119 4.30 1.46 -14.72
N PRO A 120 3.27 0.68 -15.12
CA PRO A 120 2.41 0.00 -14.18
C PRO A 120 3.26 -0.77 -13.18
N VAL A 121 3.28 -0.30 -11.93
CA VAL A 121 3.97 -1.01 -10.86
C VAL A 121 3.00 -2.09 -10.38
N GLU A 122 3.43 -3.35 -10.47
CA GLU A 122 2.70 -4.45 -9.84
C GLU A 122 2.53 -4.13 -8.35
N PRO A 123 1.28 -4.11 -7.83
CA PRO A 123 1.05 -3.75 -6.45
C PRO A 123 1.84 -4.66 -5.51
N GLY A 124 2.47 -4.06 -4.50
CA GLY A 124 3.17 -4.82 -3.47
C GLY A 124 2.20 -5.72 -2.69
N ALA A 125 2.68 -6.89 -2.30
CA ALA A 125 1.92 -7.83 -1.48
C ALA A 125 1.58 -7.27 -0.09
N LEU A 126 0.40 -7.61 0.44
CA LEU A 126 -0.02 -7.28 1.80
C LEU A 126 -0.11 -8.53 2.69
N VAL A 127 0.70 -8.56 3.74
CA VAL A 127 0.62 -9.56 4.81
C VAL A 127 0.15 -8.90 6.09
N VAL A 128 -0.95 -9.37 6.66
CA VAL A 128 -1.46 -8.90 7.96
C VAL A 128 -1.20 -9.97 9.00
N VAL A 129 -0.53 -9.61 10.09
CA VAL A 129 -0.15 -10.52 11.18
C VAL A 129 -0.85 -10.07 12.45
N GLY A 130 -1.39 -11.02 13.20
CA GLY A 130 -1.96 -10.75 14.52
C GLY A 130 -1.74 -11.92 15.46
N GLY A 131 -1.85 -11.67 16.76
CA GLY A 131 -1.79 -12.70 17.79
C GLY A 131 -3.15 -12.89 18.45
N CYS A 132 -3.51 -14.13 18.82
CA CYS A 132 -4.74 -14.36 19.58
C CYS A 132 -4.63 -13.94 21.06
N CYS A 133 -3.41 -13.68 21.55
CA CYS A 133 -3.15 -13.19 22.90
C CYS A 133 -1.84 -12.37 22.95
N GLY A 134 -1.69 -11.57 24.01
CA GLY A 134 -0.45 -10.83 24.25
C GLY A 134 0.74 -11.79 24.42
N GLY A 135 1.88 -11.45 23.82
CA GLY A 135 3.06 -12.31 23.82
C GLY A 135 2.92 -13.57 22.96
N ALA A 136 2.00 -13.58 21.99
CA ALA A 136 1.89 -14.69 21.03
C ALA A 136 3.13 -14.84 20.14
N GLY A 137 3.82 -13.72 19.84
CA GLY A 137 4.94 -13.65 18.89
C GLY A 137 4.56 -13.03 17.55
N ALA A 138 3.42 -12.34 17.45
CA ALA A 138 2.94 -11.68 16.23
C ALA A 138 3.94 -10.62 15.72
N SER A 139 4.30 -9.65 16.56
CA SER A 139 5.28 -8.60 16.26
C SER A 139 6.64 -9.14 15.80
N THR A 140 7.15 -10.19 16.46
CA THR A 140 8.40 -10.84 16.07
C THR A 140 8.28 -11.54 14.72
N LEU A 141 7.16 -12.21 14.45
CA LEU A 141 6.90 -12.85 13.16
C LEU A 141 6.70 -11.81 12.05
N ALA A 142 5.97 -10.73 12.30
CA ALA A 142 5.78 -9.62 11.36
C ALA A 142 7.13 -9.01 10.96
N THR A 143 7.99 -8.74 11.94
CA THR A 143 9.36 -8.26 11.72
C THR A 143 10.17 -9.25 10.90
N ALA A 144 10.11 -10.55 11.23
CA ALA A 144 10.81 -11.59 10.48
C ALA A 144 10.30 -11.74 9.04
N LEU A 145 9.00 -11.55 8.80
CA LEU A 145 8.41 -11.55 7.45
C LEU A 145 8.92 -10.36 6.64
N ALA A 146 8.90 -9.15 7.21
CA ALA A 146 9.44 -7.95 6.57
C ALA A 146 10.91 -8.12 6.18
N LEU A 147 11.75 -8.65 7.08
CA LEU A 147 13.17 -8.92 6.79
C LEU A 147 13.41 -10.04 5.77
N THR A 148 12.43 -10.92 5.54
CA THR A 148 12.53 -12.02 4.57
C THR A 148 11.97 -11.65 3.21
N LEU A 149 11.11 -10.63 3.13
CA LEU A 149 10.58 -10.11 1.89
C LEU A 149 11.72 -9.51 1.06
N GLY A 150 11.95 -10.11 -0.12
CA GLY A 150 12.87 -9.60 -1.12
C GLY A 150 12.12 -8.83 -2.21
N GLY A 151 12.86 -8.12 -3.06
CA GLY A 151 12.30 -7.34 -4.15
C GLY A 151 13.16 -6.14 -4.50
N THR A 152 12.71 -5.37 -5.48
CA THR A 152 13.33 -4.09 -5.88
C THR A 152 13.03 -2.99 -4.86
N ARG A 153 11.80 -2.94 -4.34
CA ARG A 153 11.35 -2.00 -3.30
C ARG A 153 11.60 -2.57 -1.91
N ALA A 154 11.97 -1.69 -0.98
CA ALA A 154 12.12 -2.04 0.44
C ALA A 154 10.75 -2.37 1.05
N PRO A 155 10.59 -3.49 1.79
CA PRO A 155 9.35 -3.79 2.49
C PRO A 155 9.02 -2.74 3.55
N LEU A 156 7.73 -2.48 3.72
CA LEU A 156 7.17 -1.64 4.77
C LEU A 156 6.61 -2.49 5.91
N LEU A 157 7.11 -2.30 7.12
CA LEU A 157 6.58 -2.87 8.35
C LEU A 157 5.75 -1.80 9.08
N VAL A 158 4.47 -2.07 9.27
CA VAL A 158 3.54 -1.15 9.95
C VAL A 158 3.17 -1.74 11.31
N ASP A 159 3.47 -1.01 12.37
CA ASP A 159 2.96 -1.27 13.71
C ASP A 159 1.59 -0.61 13.84
N ALA A 160 0.50 -1.37 13.86
CA ALA A 160 -0.84 -0.81 14.00
C ALA A 160 -1.24 -0.53 15.46
N ASP A 161 -0.31 -0.64 16.42
CA ASP A 161 -0.48 -0.15 17.79
C ASP A 161 0.23 1.20 17.98
N GLY A 162 -0.53 2.28 17.79
CA GLY A 162 -0.04 3.66 17.91
C GLY A 162 0.29 4.08 19.36
N THR A 163 0.03 3.20 20.33
CA THR A 163 0.29 3.42 21.75
C THR A 163 1.25 2.38 22.36
N GLY A 164 1.74 1.45 21.54
CA GLY A 164 2.65 0.40 21.96
C GLY A 164 4.11 0.86 22.05
N GLY A 165 5.02 -0.08 22.33
CA GLY A 165 6.46 0.19 22.42
C GLY A 165 7.16 0.44 21.08
N GLY A 166 6.53 0.05 19.97
CA GLY A 166 7.03 0.24 18.61
C GLY A 166 7.85 -0.93 18.07
N LEU A 167 7.54 -1.36 16.85
CA LEU A 167 8.36 -2.32 16.08
C LEU A 167 9.75 -1.79 15.69
N ASP A 168 9.95 -0.47 15.71
CA ASP A 168 11.26 0.13 15.45
C ASP A 168 12.30 -0.30 16.49
N LEU A 169 11.89 -0.62 17.73
CA LEU A 169 12.75 -1.28 18.72
C LEU A 169 13.28 -2.63 18.24
N LEU A 170 12.44 -3.47 17.63
CA LEU A 170 12.87 -4.79 17.17
C LEU A 170 13.87 -4.69 16.00
N LEU A 171 13.94 -3.55 15.34
CA LEU A 171 14.87 -3.26 14.25
C LEU A 171 16.10 -2.46 14.72
N GLY A 172 16.15 -1.99 15.97
CA GLY A 172 17.18 -1.06 16.45
C GLY A 172 17.12 0.30 15.73
N ALA A 173 15.91 0.70 15.31
CA ALA A 173 15.65 1.88 14.50
C ALA A 173 15.03 3.03 15.31
N GLU A 174 14.97 2.93 16.64
CA GLU A 174 14.25 3.88 17.49
C GLU A 174 14.84 5.29 17.50
N TRP A 175 16.12 5.43 17.16
CA TRP A 175 16.81 6.71 17.05
C TRP A 175 16.89 7.22 15.60
N VAL A 176 16.38 6.46 14.64
CA VAL A 176 16.37 6.84 13.23
C VAL A 176 15.25 7.84 13.00
N SER A 177 15.63 9.04 12.56
CA SER A 177 14.71 10.11 12.21
C SER A 177 13.81 9.71 11.04
N GLY A 178 12.55 10.13 11.08
CA GLY A 178 11.55 9.86 10.05
C GLY A 178 10.15 9.94 10.61
N LEU A 179 9.15 9.90 9.72
CA LEU A 179 7.74 10.03 10.11
C LEU A 179 7.29 8.89 11.03
N ARG A 180 6.43 9.22 12.00
CA ARG A 180 5.71 8.30 12.90
C ARG A 180 4.21 8.57 12.81
N TRP A 181 3.38 7.73 13.45
CA TRP A 181 1.92 7.88 13.40
C TRP A 181 1.37 9.30 13.67
N PRO A 182 1.85 10.05 14.67
CA PRO A 182 1.33 11.40 14.94
C PRO A 182 1.59 12.39 13.81
N ASP A 183 2.70 12.22 13.08
CA ASP A 183 3.05 13.07 11.95
C ASP A 183 2.09 12.88 10.76
N LEU A 184 1.39 11.73 10.73
CA LEU A 184 0.41 11.40 9.70
C LEU A 184 -1.02 11.87 10.06
N ALA A 185 -1.29 12.24 11.31
CA ALA A 185 -2.63 12.61 11.78
C ALA A 185 -3.18 13.89 11.11
N GLY A 186 -2.28 14.76 10.61
CA GLY A 186 -2.62 15.98 9.88
C GLY A 186 -2.69 15.83 8.36
N LEU A 187 -2.33 14.66 7.81
CA LEU A 187 -2.32 14.42 6.37
C LEU A 187 -3.75 14.33 5.84
N ARG A 188 -4.27 15.47 5.39
CA ARG A 188 -5.53 15.55 4.64
C ARG A 188 -5.23 15.58 3.14
N GLY A 189 -5.69 14.58 2.40
CA GLY A 189 -5.56 14.50 0.94
C GLY A 189 -4.90 13.21 0.46
N ARG A 190 -4.83 13.05 -0.87
CA ARG A 190 -4.15 11.93 -1.54
C ARG A 190 -2.64 12.22 -1.45
N VAL A 191 -2.02 11.93 -0.32
CA VAL A 191 -0.57 12.10 -0.17
C VAL A 191 0.12 11.17 -1.17
N ALA A 192 1.15 11.66 -1.87
CA ALA A 192 2.05 10.82 -2.64
C ALA A 192 2.61 9.72 -1.72
N GLY A 193 2.06 8.51 -1.81
CA GLY A 193 2.48 7.36 -1.00
C GLY A 193 3.98 7.18 -0.98
N GLU A 194 4.60 7.38 -2.13
CA GLU A 194 6.05 7.33 -2.34
C GLU A 194 6.80 8.23 -1.36
N GLN A 195 6.35 9.48 -1.20
CA GLN A 195 7.01 10.45 -0.33
C GLN A 195 6.85 10.08 1.15
N VAL A 196 5.69 9.55 1.54
CA VAL A 196 5.46 9.07 2.91
C VAL A 196 6.39 7.91 3.22
N VAL A 197 6.40 6.86 2.38
CA VAL A 197 7.22 5.67 2.60
C VAL A 197 8.71 6.00 2.59
N ALA A 198 9.15 6.89 1.68
CA ALA A 198 10.54 7.34 1.62
C ALA A 198 10.98 8.18 2.83
N ALA A 199 10.05 8.82 3.53
CA ALA A 199 10.30 9.59 4.75
C ALA A 199 10.21 8.76 6.04
N LEU A 200 9.84 7.47 5.95
CA LEU A 200 9.86 6.56 7.10
C LEU A 200 11.30 6.16 7.45
N PRO A 201 11.59 5.89 8.74
CA PRO A 201 12.83 5.25 9.16
C PRO A 201 13.10 3.98 8.36
N GLU A 202 14.37 3.78 8.00
CA GLU A 202 14.83 2.54 7.38
C GLU A 202 15.92 1.89 8.24
N ALA A 203 15.76 0.60 8.50
CA ALA A 203 16.79 -0.24 9.08
C ALA A 203 16.74 -1.62 8.45
N HIS A 204 17.90 -2.24 8.18
CA HIS A 204 17.97 -3.57 7.58
C HIS A 204 17.16 -3.72 6.26
N ARG A 205 17.09 -2.64 5.46
CA ARG A 205 16.27 -2.54 4.22
C ARG A 205 14.76 -2.66 4.45
N VAL A 206 14.30 -2.46 5.69
CA VAL A 206 12.88 -2.41 6.06
C VAL A 206 12.55 -0.98 6.43
N ARG A 207 11.52 -0.43 5.79
CA ARG A 207 10.88 0.82 6.20
C ARG A 207 9.92 0.51 7.35
N VAL A 208 9.89 1.31 8.40
CA VAL A 208 9.02 1.06 9.55
C VAL A 208 8.15 2.27 9.87
N LEU A 209 6.84 2.05 9.95
CA LEU A 209 5.90 3.01 10.53
C LEU A 209 5.52 2.52 11.93
N ALA A 210 5.98 3.26 12.94
CA ALA A 210 5.85 2.93 14.35
C ALA A 210 5.15 4.05 15.13
N PRO A 211 4.68 3.79 16.36
CA PRO A 211 4.25 4.82 17.31
C PRO A 211 5.37 5.83 17.60
N SER A 212 4.97 7.02 18.04
CA SER A 212 5.89 7.98 18.66
C SER A 212 5.92 7.76 20.17
N ARG A 213 7.12 7.79 20.76
CA ARG A 213 7.29 7.71 22.22
C ARG A 213 6.96 9.01 22.93
N ASP A 214 7.24 10.13 22.27
CA ASP A 214 7.01 11.46 22.84
C ASP A 214 5.54 11.88 22.71
N ALA A 215 4.84 11.34 21.70
CA ALA A 215 3.45 11.64 21.41
C ALA A 215 2.67 10.38 20.99
N PRO A 216 2.47 9.39 21.87
CA PRO A 216 1.69 8.19 21.55
C PRO A 216 0.25 8.59 21.18
N SER A 217 -0.28 8.01 20.10
CA SER A 217 -1.60 8.35 19.58
C SER A 217 -2.28 7.13 18.96
N PRO A 218 -3.59 6.91 19.14
CA PRO A 218 -4.31 5.84 18.45
C PRO A 218 -4.14 5.91 16.93
N VAL A 219 -4.04 4.75 16.29
CA VAL A 219 -4.00 4.66 14.82
C VAL A 219 -5.41 4.85 14.28
N VAL A 220 -5.57 5.82 13.39
CA VAL A 220 -6.83 6.07 12.69
C VAL A 220 -6.97 5.07 11.53
N PRO A 221 -8.05 4.26 11.45
CA PRO A 221 -8.22 3.22 10.43
C PRO A 221 -8.08 3.72 8.98
N GLU A 222 -8.62 4.89 8.68
CA GLU A 222 -8.55 5.49 7.34
C GLU A 222 -7.12 5.87 6.95
N VAL A 223 -6.32 6.33 7.92
CA VAL A 223 -4.90 6.67 7.70
C VAL A 223 -4.09 5.40 7.50
N LEU A 224 -4.34 4.34 8.27
CA LEU A 224 -3.73 3.03 8.05
C LEU A 224 -4.02 2.50 6.65
N ALA A 225 -5.28 2.49 6.24
CA ALA A 225 -5.69 2.04 4.91
C ALA A 225 -5.01 2.86 3.81
N ALA A 226 -4.94 4.19 3.97
CA ALA A 226 -4.30 5.08 3.01
C ALA A 226 -2.79 4.80 2.87
N VAL A 227 -2.06 4.66 3.99
CA VAL A 227 -0.62 4.35 3.97
C VAL A 227 -0.35 2.99 3.31
N VAL A 228 -1.14 1.96 3.68
CA VAL A 228 -1.01 0.63 3.10
C VAL A 228 -1.29 0.66 1.59
N ALA A 229 -2.38 1.28 1.17
CA ALA A 229 -2.74 1.37 -0.24
C ALA A 229 -1.67 2.11 -1.06
N ALA A 230 -1.14 3.21 -0.53
CA ALA A 230 -0.17 4.03 -1.23
C ALA A 230 1.19 3.32 -1.35
N ALA A 231 1.67 2.66 -0.28
CA ALA A 231 2.88 1.85 -0.33
C ALA A 231 2.78 0.71 -1.34
N ARG A 232 1.64 -0.01 -1.35
CA ARG A 232 1.40 -1.09 -2.30
C ARG A 232 1.37 -0.59 -3.74
N ALA A 233 0.73 0.55 -4.00
CA ALA A 233 0.67 1.14 -5.33
C ALA A 233 2.06 1.46 -5.91
N ASP A 234 3.04 1.76 -5.05
CA ASP A 234 4.44 1.98 -5.45
C ASP A 234 5.29 0.70 -5.45
N GLY A 235 4.66 -0.47 -5.28
CA GLY A 235 5.29 -1.79 -5.35
C GLY A 235 6.00 -2.22 -4.06
N HIS A 236 5.82 -1.51 -2.95
CA HIS A 236 6.38 -1.93 -1.66
C HIS A 236 5.58 -3.10 -1.07
N PRO A 237 6.21 -4.25 -0.76
CA PRO A 237 5.57 -5.27 0.06
C PRO A 237 5.28 -4.72 1.45
N VAL A 238 4.09 -4.93 1.98
CA VAL A 238 3.64 -4.39 3.26
C VAL A 238 3.34 -5.52 4.24
N VAL A 239 3.88 -5.41 5.46
CA VAL A 239 3.54 -6.26 6.60
C VAL A 239 2.90 -5.39 7.68
N VAL A 240 1.66 -5.67 8.04
CA VAL A 240 0.94 -4.97 9.11
C VAL A 240 0.88 -5.87 10.34
N ASP A 241 1.41 -5.41 11.47
CA ASP A 241 1.23 -6.04 12.78
C ASP A 241 0.01 -5.43 13.48
N LEU A 242 -1.05 -6.22 13.64
CA LEU A 242 -2.27 -5.80 14.33
C LEU A 242 -2.14 -6.07 15.84
N PRO A 243 -2.52 -5.11 16.70
CA PRO A 243 -2.58 -5.36 18.13
C PRO A 243 -3.57 -6.48 18.44
N THR A 244 -3.26 -7.28 19.47
CA THR A 244 -4.10 -8.43 19.90
C THR A 244 -5.56 -8.05 20.18
N ARG A 245 -5.78 -6.81 20.63
CA ARG A 245 -7.11 -6.23 20.90
C ARG A 245 -7.40 -5.05 19.98
N ALA A 246 -7.03 -5.19 18.71
CA ALA A 246 -7.39 -4.21 17.70
C ALA A 246 -8.90 -3.94 17.74
N GLU A 247 -9.27 -2.66 17.65
CA GLU A 247 -10.67 -2.29 17.41
C GLU A 247 -11.13 -2.90 16.08
N PRO A 248 -12.39 -3.36 15.97
CA PRO A 248 -12.89 -4.00 14.75
C PRO A 248 -12.62 -3.19 13.48
N GLN A 249 -12.79 -1.87 13.54
CA GLN A 249 -12.60 -0.93 12.42
C GLN A 249 -11.15 -0.93 11.91
N LEU A 250 -10.18 -1.03 12.82
CA LEU A 250 -8.76 -1.08 12.45
C LEU A 250 -8.41 -2.39 11.73
N ALA A 251 -8.97 -3.49 12.20
CA ALA A 251 -8.79 -4.81 11.57
C ALA A 251 -9.50 -4.88 10.20
N GLU A 252 -10.72 -4.33 10.09
CA GLU A 252 -11.50 -4.24 8.86
C GLU A 252 -10.86 -3.34 7.80
N ALA A 253 -10.02 -2.38 8.18
CA ALA A 253 -9.29 -1.52 7.23
C ALA A 253 -8.23 -2.27 6.41
N VAL A 254 -7.72 -3.42 6.89
CA VAL A 254 -6.58 -4.13 6.25
C VAL A 254 -6.81 -5.61 5.98
N LEU A 255 -7.57 -6.33 6.82
CA LEU A 255 -7.78 -7.78 6.65
C LEU A 255 -8.53 -8.17 5.37
N PRO A 256 -9.55 -7.42 4.89
CA PRO A 256 -10.23 -7.72 3.63
C PRO A 256 -9.28 -7.65 2.41
N GLU A 257 -8.34 -6.72 2.45
CA GLU A 257 -7.35 -6.44 1.39
C GLU A 257 -6.11 -7.34 1.47
N ALA A 258 -5.92 -8.05 2.58
CA ALA A 258 -4.74 -8.87 2.83
C ALA A 258 -4.62 -10.04 1.84
N ASP A 259 -3.48 -10.12 1.16
CA ASP A 259 -3.13 -11.27 0.32
C ASP A 259 -2.88 -12.52 1.18
N VAL A 260 -2.31 -12.32 2.37
CA VAL A 260 -2.18 -13.32 3.42
C VAL A 260 -2.46 -12.70 4.78
N ALA A 261 -3.45 -13.23 5.50
CA ALA A 261 -3.64 -12.95 6.92
C ALA A 261 -3.06 -14.10 7.76
N VAL A 262 -2.32 -13.79 8.82
CA VAL A 262 -1.64 -14.76 9.69
C VAL A 262 -2.06 -14.54 11.13
N LEU A 263 -2.67 -15.56 11.75
CA LEU A 263 -2.98 -15.55 13.18
C LEU A 263 -1.98 -16.44 13.91
N VAL A 264 -1.19 -15.84 14.81
CA VAL A 264 -0.24 -16.53 15.66
C VAL A 264 -0.93 -17.03 16.92
N VAL A 265 -0.89 -18.34 17.13
CA VAL A 265 -1.59 -19.04 18.21
C VAL A 265 -0.58 -19.83 19.04
N PRO A 266 -0.22 -19.41 20.25
CA PRO A 266 0.53 -20.26 21.16
C PRO A 266 -0.24 -21.56 21.41
N SER A 267 0.45 -22.69 21.49
CA SER A 267 -0.19 -24.00 21.72
C SER A 267 -0.64 -24.22 23.17
N ARG A 268 -1.45 -23.28 23.68
CA ARG A 268 -2.04 -23.28 25.03
C ARG A 268 -3.56 -23.34 24.91
N VAL A 269 -4.23 -24.09 25.79
CA VAL A 269 -5.70 -24.22 25.81
C VAL A 269 -6.40 -22.86 25.81
N ARG A 270 -5.96 -21.90 26.64
CA ARG A 270 -6.54 -20.55 26.68
C ARG A 270 -6.37 -19.78 25.36
N ALA A 271 -5.22 -19.94 24.70
CA ALA A 271 -4.97 -19.30 23.41
C ALA A 271 -5.81 -19.94 22.29
N LEU A 272 -6.04 -21.26 22.36
CA LEU A 272 -6.93 -21.97 21.43
C LEU A 272 -8.39 -21.54 21.59
N ALA A 273 -8.88 -21.36 22.82
CA ALA A 273 -10.24 -20.88 23.05
C ALA A 273 -10.48 -19.50 22.40
N VAL A 274 -9.54 -18.57 22.55
CA VAL A 274 -9.64 -17.24 21.91
C VAL A 274 -9.47 -17.36 20.39
N ALA A 275 -8.47 -18.11 19.93
CA ALA A 275 -8.23 -18.31 18.50
C ALA A 275 -9.44 -18.93 17.79
N GLY A 276 -10.14 -19.88 18.41
CA GLY A 276 -11.36 -20.49 17.87
C GLY A 276 -12.43 -19.44 17.57
N SER A 277 -12.69 -18.54 18.52
CA SER A 277 -13.64 -17.43 18.29
C SER A 277 -13.18 -16.49 17.17
N LEU A 278 -11.89 -16.14 17.12
CA LEU A 278 -11.35 -15.24 16.09
C LEU A 278 -11.49 -15.85 14.70
N VAL A 279 -11.07 -17.11 14.51
CA VAL A 279 -11.07 -17.75 13.19
C VAL A 279 -12.47 -18.17 12.71
N SER A 280 -13.47 -18.18 13.59
CA SER A 280 -14.88 -18.29 13.20
C SER A 280 -15.50 -16.94 12.84
N GLY A 281 -14.88 -15.83 13.23
CA GLY A 281 -15.35 -14.47 12.94
C GLY A 281 -14.99 -13.99 11.54
N PRO A 282 -15.63 -12.91 11.05
CA PRO A 282 -15.42 -12.38 9.70
C PRO A 282 -14.00 -11.83 9.48
N ALA A 283 -13.40 -11.21 10.51
CA ALA A 283 -12.08 -10.60 10.42
C ALA A 283 -10.97 -11.63 10.16
N TRP A 284 -10.88 -12.69 10.99
CA TRP A 284 -9.82 -13.71 10.89
C TRP A 284 -10.28 -15.00 10.21
N GLY A 285 -11.48 -15.01 9.61
CA GLY A 285 -12.06 -16.17 8.93
C GLY A 285 -11.26 -16.69 7.73
N ARG A 286 -10.31 -15.90 7.20
CA ARG A 286 -9.39 -16.32 6.12
C ARG A 286 -7.94 -16.52 6.58
N ALA A 287 -7.69 -16.41 7.88
CA ALA A 287 -6.34 -16.41 8.42
C ALA A 287 -5.68 -17.79 8.29
N LEU A 288 -4.40 -17.76 7.93
CA LEU A 288 -3.49 -18.89 8.09
C LEU A 288 -3.11 -18.98 9.56
N VAL A 289 -3.23 -20.18 10.13
CA VAL A 289 -2.85 -20.42 11.52
C VAL A 289 -1.37 -20.78 11.58
N VAL A 290 -0.61 -20.00 12.34
CA VAL A 290 0.76 -20.34 12.74
C VAL A 290 0.73 -20.66 14.22
N THR A 291 1.10 -21.88 14.58
CA THR A 291 1.18 -22.26 15.99
C THR A 291 2.56 -21.96 16.55
N ARG A 292 2.66 -21.56 17.82
CA ARG A 292 3.94 -21.45 18.53
C ARG A 292 3.99 -22.52 19.61
N ALA A 293 4.96 -23.43 19.50
CA ALA A 293 5.17 -24.46 20.49
C ALA A 293 5.50 -23.86 21.87
N VAL A 294 4.87 -24.37 22.92
CA VAL A 294 5.19 -24.05 24.30
C VAL A 294 5.43 -25.35 25.09
N PRO A 295 6.29 -25.34 26.13
CA PRO A 295 6.49 -26.49 27.00
C PRO A 295 5.16 -26.97 27.60
N GLY A 296 4.87 -28.27 27.49
CA GLY A 296 3.62 -28.88 27.97
C GLY A 296 2.37 -28.43 27.19
N GLY A 297 2.55 -27.83 26.00
CA GLY A 297 1.47 -27.35 25.16
C GLY A 297 0.76 -28.44 24.36
N VAL A 298 -0.29 -28.01 23.66
CA VAL A 298 -1.09 -28.85 22.77
C VAL A 298 -0.30 -29.18 21.50
N PRO A 299 -0.25 -30.44 21.03
CA PRO A 299 0.38 -30.79 19.77
C PRO A 299 -0.23 -30.04 18.57
N SER A 300 0.59 -29.67 17.59
CA SER A 300 0.16 -28.89 16.41
C SER A 300 -1.00 -29.53 15.63
N ALA A 301 -1.02 -30.86 15.51
CA ALA A 301 -2.13 -31.59 14.88
C ALA A 301 -3.46 -31.38 15.61
N GLU A 302 -3.43 -31.40 16.94
CA GLU A 302 -4.62 -31.18 17.78
C GLU A 302 -5.05 -29.72 17.76
N VAL A 303 -4.10 -28.77 17.70
CA VAL A 303 -4.40 -27.35 17.45
C VAL A 303 -5.24 -27.18 16.19
N GLY A 304 -4.83 -27.81 15.08
CA GLY A 304 -5.58 -27.73 13.83
C GLY A 304 -6.97 -28.35 13.91
N SER A 305 -7.10 -29.48 14.61
CA SER A 305 -8.39 -30.13 14.86
C SER A 305 -9.34 -29.26 15.67
N VAL A 306 -8.86 -28.66 16.77
CA VAL A 306 -9.66 -27.79 17.65
C VAL A 306 -10.12 -26.53 16.92
N LEU A 307 -9.27 -25.94 16.07
CA LEU A 307 -9.60 -24.73 15.33
C LEU A 307 -10.40 -25.00 14.05
N GLY A 308 -10.59 -26.27 13.67
CA GLY A 308 -11.20 -26.65 12.39
C GLY A 308 -10.40 -26.13 11.18
N ARG A 309 -9.08 -25.93 11.34
CA ARG A 309 -8.22 -25.29 10.33
C ARG A 309 -6.84 -25.95 10.28
N PRO A 310 -6.23 -26.07 9.08
CA PRO A 310 -4.87 -26.55 8.99
C PRO A 310 -3.90 -25.53 9.61
N VAL A 311 -3.02 -26.02 10.48
CA VAL A 311 -1.85 -25.26 10.92
C VAL A 311 -0.86 -25.21 9.76
N VAL A 312 -0.55 -24.01 9.29
CA VAL A 312 0.30 -23.80 8.11
C VAL A 312 1.77 -23.95 8.45
N ALA A 313 2.15 -23.51 9.64
CA ALA A 313 3.52 -23.61 10.13
C ALA A 313 3.52 -23.69 11.66
N GLU A 314 4.55 -24.33 12.19
CA GLU A 314 4.86 -24.34 13.62
C GLU A 314 6.14 -23.55 13.87
N LEU A 315 6.02 -22.49 14.67
CA LEU A 315 7.14 -21.70 15.14
C LEU A 315 7.83 -22.46 16.29
N GLY A 316 8.99 -23.03 15.97
CA GLY A 316 9.89 -23.63 16.94
C GLY A 316 10.45 -22.63 17.94
N HIS A 317 10.95 -23.13 19.07
CA HIS A 317 11.55 -22.29 20.10
C HIS A 317 12.86 -21.66 19.60
N ASP A 318 12.92 -20.32 19.64
CA ASP A 318 14.13 -19.55 19.38
C ASP A 318 14.67 -18.97 20.71
N ARG A 319 15.79 -19.51 21.18
CA ARG A 319 16.44 -19.07 22.43
C ARG A 319 17.02 -17.67 22.33
N SER A 320 17.30 -17.18 21.12
CA SER A 320 17.90 -15.88 20.88
C SER A 320 16.87 -14.75 20.80
N ALA A 321 15.63 -15.06 20.42
CA ALA A 321 14.61 -14.07 20.06
C ALA A 321 14.38 -13.01 21.15
N VAL A 322 14.24 -13.41 22.41
CA VAL A 322 14.02 -12.47 23.53
C VAL A 322 15.24 -11.56 23.72
N ALA A 323 16.42 -12.15 23.88
CA ALA A 323 17.64 -11.38 24.15
C ALA A 323 18.00 -10.45 22.99
N ARG A 324 17.68 -10.84 21.74
CA ARG A 324 17.87 -9.98 20.56
C ARG A 324 16.89 -8.81 20.57
N GLY A 325 15.61 -9.05 20.87
CA GLY A 325 14.61 -7.99 21.03
C GLY A 325 15.01 -6.94 22.05
N GLU A 326 15.50 -7.35 23.23
CA GLU A 326 15.98 -6.42 24.28
C GLU A 326 17.21 -5.58 23.86
N ARG A 327 17.97 -6.01 22.85
CA ARG A 327 19.15 -5.30 22.34
C ARG A 327 18.88 -4.52 21.04
N GLY A 328 17.63 -4.50 20.58
CA GLY A 328 17.28 -3.95 19.28
C GLY A 328 17.94 -4.68 18.10
N GLU A 329 18.25 -5.97 18.28
CA GLU A 329 18.76 -6.82 17.22
C GLU A 329 17.60 -7.53 16.53
N PRO A 330 17.47 -7.46 15.18
CA PRO A 330 16.38 -8.11 14.48
C PRO A 330 16.35 -9.63 14.65
N PRO A 331 15.19 -10.28 14.57
CA PRO A 331 15.09 -11.74 14.62
C PRO A 331 15.90 -12.41 13.51
N LEU A 332 16.40 -13.62 13.78
CA LEU A 332 17.14 -14.40 12.77
C LEU A 332 16.18 -14.96 11.71
N THR A 333 16.41 -14.60 10.45
CA THR A 333 15.58 -15.03 9.29
C THR A 333 16.25 -16.04 8.36
N GLY A 334 17.45 -16.52 8.73
CA GLY A 334 18.23 -17.47 7.94
C GLY A 334 17.50 -18.79 7.64
N ALA A 335 18.06 -19.58 6.70
CA ALA A 335 17.50 -20.86 6.23
C ALA A 335 17.15 -21.86 7.36
N ARG A 336 17.94 -21.81 8.44
CA ARG A 336 17.85 -22.74 9.59
C ARG A 336 17.24 -22.12 10.85
N ALA A 337 16.95 -20.82 10.84
CA ALA A 337 16.33 -20.14 11.98
C ALA A 337 14.81 -20.43 12.00
N PRO A 338 14.18 -20.65 13.17
CA PRO A 338 12.75 -20.97 13.26
C PRO A 338 11.86 -19.92 12.57
N LEU A 339 12.10 -18.64 12.83
CA LEU A 339 11.35 -17.54 12.20
C LEU A 339 11.59 -17.48 10.69
N GLY A 340 12.83 -17.67 10.24
CA GLY A 340 13.12 -17.76 8.80
C GLY A 340 12.38 -18.89 8.10
N GLN A 341 12.27 -20.07 8.72
CA GLN A 341 11.57 -21.23 8.15
C GLN A 341 10.07 -20.95 8.02
N VAL A 342 9.45 -20.44 9.08
CA VAL A 342 8.03 -20.04 9.07
C VAL A 342 7.79 -18.95 8.02
N SER A 343 8.64 -17.91 7.98
CA SER A 343 8.51 -16.83 7.00
C SER A 343 8.57 -17.37 5.56
N ARG A 344 9.50 -18.26 5.22
CA ARG A 344 9.56 -18.84 3.87
C ARG A 344 8.33 -19.69 3.52
N GLN A 345 7.78 -20.44 4.47
CA GLN A 345 6.55 -21.20 4.24
C GLN A 345 5.35 -20.28 3.96
N LEU A 346 5.23 -19.18 4.70
CA LEU A 346 4.18 -18.17 4.48
C LEU A 346 4.36 -17.45 3.14
N LEU A 347 5.58 -17.04 2.80
CA LEU A 347 5.87 -16.37 1.54
C LEU A 347 5.66 -17.29 0.31
N ALA A 348 5.86 -18.61 0.45
CA ALA A 348 5.51 -19.55 -0.61
C ALA A 348 3.99 -19.59 -0.87
N ARG A 349 3.16 -19.45 0.18
CA ARG A 349 1.70 -19.36 0.05
C ARG A 349 1.26 -18.05 -0.61
N LEU A 350 1.95 -16.95 -0.29
CA LEU A 350 1.72 -15.65 -0.93
C LEU A 350 1.95 -15.74 -2.45
N ARG A 351 3.10 -16.25 -2.88
CA ARG A 351 3.44 -16.41 -4.31
C ARG A 351 2.48 -17.34 -5.07
N ALA A 352 2.02 -18.41 -4.42
CA ALA A 352 1.03 -19.31 -5.03
C ALA A 352 -0.31 -18.61 -5.28
N ARG A 353 -0.70 -17.65 -4.42
CA ARG A 353 -1.92 -16.85 -4.60
C ARG A 353 -1.76 -15.79 -5.68
N GLU A 354 -0.60 -15.15 -5.77
CA GLU A 354 -0.28 -14.21 -6.85
C GLU A 354 -0.37 -14.91 -8.21
N THR A 355 0.20 -16.13 -8.33
CA THR A 355 0.15 -16.93 -9.57
C THR A 355 -1.27 -17.37 -9.94
N ALA A 356 -2.18 -17.52 -8.98
CA ALA A 356 -3.57 -17.90 -9.23
C ALA A 356 -4.47 -16.70 -9.62
N ARG A 357 -3.98 -15.47 -9.43
CA ARG A 357 -4.70 -14.22 -9.80
C ARG A 357 -4.28 -13.68 -11.17
N ALA A 358 -3.07 -14.02 -11.63
CA ALA A 358 -2.55 -13.71 -12.96
C ALA A 358 -3.13 -14.67 -14.02
#